data_AF-T0GVD3-F1
#
_entry.id   AF-T0GVD3-F1
#
_cell.length_a   1.000
_cell.length_b   1.000
_cell.length_c   1.000
_cell.angle_alpha   90.00
_cell.angle_beta   90.00
_cell.angle_gamma   90.00
#
_symmetry.space_group_name_H-M   'P 1'
#
loop_
_entity.id
_entity.type
_entity.pdbx_description
1 polymer ?
#
loop_
_entity_poly.entity_id
_entity_poly.type
_entity_poly.pdbx_seq_one_letter_code
_entity_poly.pdbx_strand_id
1 'polypeptide(L)'
;MLQPLLPAKPKEEEMQTVTTTQMPAAKLNKANARDVAKARLALRMGEAGIYARSLSAIHRSSSFAQQMQVERAIHEDGMAHLFGRHPKSGAMISAVVS
;
A
#
# COMPACT_ATOMS: atom_id res chain seq x y z
N MET A 1 19.15 -54.90 -25.01
CA MET A 1 17.89 -54.40 -24.43
C MET A 1 18.15 -52.99 -23.90
N LEU A 2 17.90 -51.95 -24.71
CA LEU A 2 18.04 -50.55 -24.28
C LEU A 2 16.75 -50.09 -23.61
N GLN A 3 16.82 -49.58 -22.37
CA GLN A 3 15.74 -48.81 -21.75
C GLN A 3 15.97 -47.31 -21.99
N PRO A 4 14.95 -46.54 -22.45
CA PRO A 4 15.06 -45.09 -22.57
C PRO A 4 14.82 -44.38 -21.22
N LEU A 5 15.67 -43.39 -20.97
CA LEU A 5 15.66 -42.45 -19.85
C LEU A 5 14.42 -41.54 -19.95
N LEU A 6 13.49 -41.63 -19.02
CA LEU A 6 12.37 -40.67 -18.89
C LEU A 6 12.83 -39.42 -18.14
N PRO A 7 12.48 -38.20 -18.60
CA PRO A 7 12.86 -36.96 -17.91
C PRO A 7 12.07 -36.77 -16.62
N ALA A 8 12.78 -36.37 -15.57
CA ALA A 8 12.23 -36.03 -14.27
C ALA A 8 11.16 -34.92 -14.39
N LYS A 9 9.99 -35.16 -13.79
CA LYS A 9 8.95 -34.14 -13.62
C LYS A 9 9.54 -32.96 -12.83
N PRO A 10 9.35 -31.69 -13.27
CA PRO A 10 9.66 -30.56 -12.43
C PRO A 10 8.72 -30.58 -11.22
N LYS A 11 9.31 -30.50 -10.02
CA LYS A 11 8.58 -30.32 -8.78
C LYS A 11 7.92 -28.94 -8.84
N GLU A 12 6.61 -28.91 -8.65
CA GLU A 12 5.82 -27.69 -8.52
C GLU A 12 6.45 -26.82 -7.42
N GLU A 13 7.00 -25.68 -7.82
CA GLU A 13 7.42 -24.64 -6.87
C GLU A 13 6.16 -24.18 -6.13
N GLU A 14 6.11 -24.49 -4.84
CA GLU A 14 5.16 -23.87 -3.93
C GLU A 14 5.29 -22.36 -4.05
N MET A 15 4.30 -21.77 -4.72
CA MET A 15 4.06 -20.35 -4.77
C MET A 15 3.87 -19.88 -3.32
N GLN A 16 4.98 -19.44 -2.71
CA GLN A 16 5.01 -18.86 -1.37
C GLN A 16 4.05 -17.69 -1.38
N THR A 17 2.85 -17.92 -0.87
CA THR A 17 1.93 -16.85 -0.52
C THR A 17 2.71 -15.96 0.42
N VAL A 18 3.01 -14.75 -0.04
CA VAL A 18 3.69 -13.73 0.76
C VAL A 18 2.74 -13.43 1.90
N THR A 19 2.92 -14.14 3.01
CA THR A 19 2.23 -13.88 4.27
C THR A 19 2.60 -12.45 4.61
N THR A 20 1.68 -11.53 4.34
CA THR A 20 1.79 -10.15 4.77
C THR A 20 1.88 -10.22 6.27
N THR A 21 3.10 -10.11 6.81
CA THR A 21 3.36 -10.04 8.24
C THR A 21 2.52 -8.89 8.77
N GLN A 22 1.36 -9.22 9.35
CA GLN A 22 0.54 -8.25 10.07
C GLN A 22 1.35 -7.86 11.32
N MET A 23 2.22 -6.88 11.13
CA MET A 23 2.83 -6.20 12.25
C MET A 23 1.70 -5.61 13.12
N PRO A 24 1.81 -5.69 14.46
CA PRO A 24 0.83 -5.08 15.34
C PRO A 24 0.68 -3.61 14.94
N ALA A 25 -0.56 -3.20 14.66
CA ALA A 25 -0.88 -1.84 14.25
C ALA A 25 -0.53 -0.89 15.41
N ALA A 26 0.71 -0.44 15.47
CA ALA A 26 1.13 0.59 16.39
C ALA A 26 0.33 1.83 16.06
N LYS A 27 -0.62 2.19 16.92
CA LYS A 27 -1.48 3.34 16.68
C LYS A 27 -0.61 4.60 16.56
N LEU A 28 -0.90 5.42 15.55
CA LEU A 28 -0.36 6.77 15.49
C LEU A 28 -0.71 7.49 16.81
N ASN A 29 0.26 8.22 17.35
CA ASN A 29 -0.03 9.07 18.49
C ASN A 29 -1.05 10.16 18.07
N LYS A 30 -1.69 10.80 19.05
CA LYS A 30 -2.77 11.77 18.79
C LYS A 30 -2.33 12.95 17.91
N ALA A 31 -1.07 13.38 18.02
CA ALA A 31 -0.53 14.47 17.21
C ALA A 31 -0.38 14.05 15.73
N ASN A 32 0.33 12.96 15.47
CA ASN A 32 0.56 12.45 14.13
C ASN A 32 -0.75 12.06 13.46
N ALA A 33 -1.72 11.50 14.19
CA ALA A 33 -3.04 11.19 13.65
C ALA A 33 -3.79 12.46 13.18
N ARG A 34 -3.69 13.57 13.92
CA ARG A 34 -4.28 14.86 13.51
C ARG A 34 -3.58 15.42 12.28
N ASP A 35 -2.26 15.30 12.20
CA ASP A 35 -1.50 15.84 11.08
C ASP A 35 -1.67 15.00 9.80
N VAL A 36 -1.82 13.67 9.91
CA VAL A 36 -2.26 12.82 8.80
C VAL A 36 -3.67 13.22 8.32
N ALA A 37 -4.60 13.51 9.23
CA ALA A 37 -5.93 13.96 8.86
C ALA A 37 -5.92 15.32 8.12
N LYS A 38 -5.06 16.25 8.54
CA LYS A 38 -4.84 17.52 7.82
C LYS A 38 -4.21 17.30 6.45
N ALA A 39 -3.23 16.41 6.34
CA ALA A 39 -2.62 16.07 5.05
C ALA A 39 -3.67 15.53 4.08
N ARG A 40 -4.54 14.61 4.54
CA ARG A 40 -5.66 14.08 3.76
C ARG A 40 -6.67 15.15 3.35
N LEU A 41 -6.91 16.15 4.21
CA LEU A 41 -7.74 17.29 3.85
C LEU A 41 -7.10 18.11 2.72
N ALA A 42 -5.79 18.38 2.79
CA ALA A 42 -5.06 19.06 1.72
C ALA A 42 -5.13 18.28 0.39
N LEU A 43 -5.01 16.94 0.44
CA LEU A 43 -5.16 16.10 -0.74
C LEU A 43 -6.55 16.24 -1.40
N ARG A 44 -7.62 16.29 -0.59
CA ARG A 44 -8.99 16.52 -1.08
C ARG A 44 -9.21 17.91 -1.67
N MET A 45 -8.42 18.89 -1.25
CA MET A 45 -8.44 20.25 -1.81
C MET A 45 -7.62 20.37 -3.09
N GLY A 46 -6.97 19.30 -3.56
CA GLY A 46 -6.08 19.33 -4.74
C GLY A 46 -4.64 19.75 -4.42
N GLU A 47 -4.31 19.99 -3.14
CA GLU A 47 -3.00 20.45 -2.69
C GLU A 47 -2.05 19.27 -2.43
N ALA A 48 -1.77 18.47 -3.47
CA ALA A 48 -0.97 17.26 -3.38
C ALA A 48 0.46 17.51 -2.84
N GLY A 49 1.03 18.69 -3.13
CA GLY A 49 2.34 19.09 -2.61
C GLY A 49 2.35 19.31 -1.09
N ILE A 50 1.27 19.86 -0.53
CA ILE A 50 1.12 20.01 0.93
C ILE A 50 0.96 18.63 1.57
N TYR A 51 0.10 17.78 1.01
CA TYR A 51 -0.07 16.39 1.46
C TYR A 51 1.28 15.65 1.55
N ALA A 52 2.07 15.65 0.47
CA ALA A 52 3.35 14.96 0.42
C ALA A 52 4.33 15.50 1.48
N ARG A 53 4.49 16.82 1.56
CA ARG A 53 5.38 17.45 2.55
C ARG A 53 4.97 17.14 3.99
N SER A 54 3.67 17.19 4.28
CA SER A 54 3.15 16.88 5.62
C SER A 54 3.42 15.43 6.01
N LEU A 55 3.14 14.46 5.13
CA LEU A 55 3.42 13.05 5.44
C LEU A 55 4.91 12.77 5.55
N SER A 56 5.77 13.37 4.70
CA SER A 56 7.22 13.25 4.82
C SER A 56 7.77 13.86 6.11
N ALA A 57 7.16 14.94 6.62
CA ALA A 57 7.53 15.51 7.92
C ALA A 57 7.19 14.54 9.06
N ILE A 58 5.96 14.01 9.07
CA ILE A 58 5.50 13.05 10.09
C ILE A 58 6.35 11.79 10.05
N HIS A 59 6.65 11.24 8.87
CA HIS A 59 7.45 10.03 8.71
C HIS A 59 8.86 10.20 9.32
N ARG A 60 9.57 11.29 8.97
CA ARG A 60 10.92 11.57 9.49
C ARG A 60 10.99 11.75 11.01
N SER A 61 9.94 12.29 11.63
CA SER A 61 9.91 12.53 13.08
C SER A 61 9.27 11.39 13.89
N SER A 62 8.85 10.31 13.24
CA SER A 62 8.10 9.20 13.85
C SER A 62 9.01 8.03 14.19
N SER A 63 8.58 7.19 15.15
CA SER A 63 9.21 5.89 15.38
C SER A 63 8.95 4.93 14.22
N PHE A 64 9.74 3.86 14.10
CA PHE A 64 9.61 2.86 13.03
C PHE A 64 8.17 2.34 12.87
N ALA A 65 7.51 1.98 13.98
CA ALA A 65 6.15 1.46 13.91
C ALA A 65 5.12 2.51 13.45
N GLN A 66 5.36 3.79 13.73
CA GLN A 66 4.54 4.91 13.27
C GLN A 66 4.81 5.26 11.80
N GLN A 67 6.07 5.15 11.35
CA GLN A 67 6.45 5.28 9.94
C GLN A 67 5.66 4.28 9.08
N MET A 68 5.59 3.01 9.51
CA MET A 68 4.79 1.98 8.83
C MET A 68 3.31 2.35 8.72
N GLN A 69 2.73 3.02 9.71
CA GLN A 69 1.34 3.51 9.61
C GLN A 69 1.20 4.66 8.62
N VAL A 70 2.18 5.55 8.54
CA VAL A 70 2.18 6.63 7.55
C VAL A 70 2.31 6.05 6.14
N GLU A 71 3.18 5.07 5.92
CA GLU A 71 3.31 4.36 4.64
C GLU A 71 2.03 3.62 4.25
N ARG A 72 1.38 2.97 5.22
CA ARG A 72 0.06 2.37 4.99
C ARG A 72 -0.98 3.41 4.61
N ALA A 73 -1.00 4.57 5.27
CA ALA A 73 -1.90 5.66 4.92
C ALA A 73 -1.63 6.17 3.49
N ILE A 74 -0.37 6.32 3.09
CA ILE A 74 0.02 6.68 1.72
C ILE A 74 -0.48 5.64 0.72
N HIS A 75 -0.32 4.36 1.05
CA HIS A 75 -0.80 3.28 0.19
C HIS A 75 -2.32 3.28 0.05
N GLU A 76 -3.07 3.40 1.14
CA GLU A 76 -4.53 3.47 1.14
C GLU A 76 -5.04 4.70 0.38
N ASP A 77 -4.44 5.87 0.62
CA ASP A 77 -4.81 7.12 -0.04
C ASP A 77 -4.46 7.06 -1.54
N GLY A 78 -3.29 6.49 -1.88
CA GLY A 78 -2.88 6.22 -3.25
C GLY A 78 -3.84 5.27 -3.97
N MET A 79 -4.26 4.19 -3.32
CA MET A 79 -5.27 3.28 -3.88
C MET A 79 -6.60 3.97 -4.10
N ALA A 80 -7.07 4.79 -3.15
CA ALA A 80 -8.34 5.49 -3.26
C ALA A 80 -8.35 6.60 -4.33
N HIS A 81 -7.20 7.22 -4.60
CA HIS A 81 -7.09 8.37 -5.51
C HIS A 81 -6.49 8.03 -6.89
N LEU A 82 -5.71 6.96 -7.01
CA LEU A 82 -5.12 6.52 -8.28
C LEU A 82 -5.93 5.40 -8.94
N PHE A 83 -6.75 4.66 -8.18
CA PHE A 83 -7.48 3.52 -8.68
C PHE A 83 -8.95 3.52 -8.24
N GLY A 84 -9.86 3.42 -9.21
CA GLY A 84 -11.27 3.13 -8.98
C GLY A 84 -11.58 1.64 -9.19
N ARG A 85 -12.79 1.23 -8.82
CA ARG A 85 -13.35 -0.05 -9.29
C ARG A 85 -14.38 0.22 -10.37
N HIS A 86 -14.29 -0.51 -11.48
CA HIS A 86 -15.28 -0.44 -12.54
C HIS A 86 -16.63 -1.00 -12.02
N PRO A 87 -17.75 -0.26 -12.13
CA PRO A 87 -19.00 -0.57 -11.43
C PRO A 87 -19.66 -1.89 -11.86
N LYS A 88 -19.33 -2.42 -13.04
CA LYS A 88 -19.91 -3.67 -13.56
C LYS A 88 -18.99 -4.89 -13.44
N SER A 89 -17.68 -4.72 -13.58
CA SER A 89 -16.74 -5.83 -13.63
C SER A 89 -15.95 -6.00 -12.35
N GLY A 90 -15.99 -5.02 -11.43
CA GLY A 90 -15.15 -5.01 -10.23
C GLY A 90 -13.65 -4.86 -10.52
N ALA A 91 -13.27 -4.76 -11.80
CA ALA A 91 -11.89 -4.58 -12.22
C ALA A 91 -11.34 -3.26 -11.69
N MET A 92 -10.08 -3.29 -11.26
CA MET A 92 -9.35 -2.09 -10.86
C MET A 92 -9.04 -1.26 -12.12
N ILE A 93 -9.45 0.00 -12.12
CA ILE A 93 -9.24 0.94 -13.22
C ILE A 93 -8.48 2.14 -12.70
N SER A 94 -7.63 2.75 -13.53
CA SER A 94 -7.03 4.05 -13.18
C SER A 94 -8.16 5.04 -12.87
N ALA A 95 -8.07 5.73 -11.74
CA ALA A 95 -8.98 6.82 -11.43
C ALA A 95 -8.71 7.92 -12.46
N VAL A 96 -9.57 8.00 -13.48
CA VAL A 96 -9.48 9.03 -14.51
C VAL A 96 -9.66 10.37 -13.82
N VAL A 97 -8.57 11.12 -13.70
CA VAL A 97 -8.61 12.55 -13.37
C VAL A 97 -9.23 13.22 -14.60
N SER A 98 -10.54 13.51 -14.52
CA SER A 98 -11.26 14.29 -15.53
C SER A 98 -11.12 15.78 -15.24
#